data_AF-A0A7C7AM73-F1
#
_entry.id   AF-A0A7C7AM73-F1
#
_cell.length_a   1.000
_cell.length_b   1.000
_cell.length_c   1.000
_cell.angle_alpha   90.00
_cell.angle_beta   90.00
_cell.angle_gamma   90.00
#
_symmetry.space_group_name_H-M   'P 1'
#
loop_
_entity.id
_entity.type
_entity.pdbx_description
1 polymer ?
#
loop_
_entity_poly.entity_id
_entity_poly.type
_entity_poly.pdbx_seq_one_letter_code
_entity_poly.pdbx_strand_id
1 'polypeptide(L)'
;MKKVLIVTVSAMVVIALGGAGLAVAYPNIAQTAINQITSVFQSGTEPPTQATQTKTEPPTDPQPKITVTADSTKLEVGKTCKLNVTETAGAKEYNVRYDTTDANIAAVDAQGVVTAKSMGECEVYAYADGYQTDKQTIAFTVTDNRIKDINTLNTYLQGLSPVEQYTYASTKTGKAKIGKSRIDDFNKDKEYELIVIHNLTEELTKAELVTLQNNNAVAYKTPASYTNIANGGYASYKEDVYIDENNALCIIVEYRKNSTSTYENTAVLYTINGSTLKAQETLTAVQPQKPDDTKTKSSYKKDNKTITQDEYLNAYTQLKKNKTKVDSYIDGAVSVSQGKYVKAEIPVDLGEAYLNRIKWQCDNDDVAQVGSGGVITGKAAGDCIVTGRLDCFAKPIGRVSVTVSAIEDEYNAYLRKVKDEAITGENGVTMKLYGYQAFDVDKDSKKEMFLYYTGNNSCQIDVVTINNSQVQRSVAINKSTNKGTVCTLDFYTNLSNSQIMLYEGYITTAAAGNETEFYYDTYSDRVFSQTSSTYKVEDSQLTSDKRTYYIGGEKVEEAAFGGAVGRYKKYGEWKIVSD
;
A
#
# COMPACT_ATOMS: atom_id res chain seq x y z
N MET A 1 -24.48 -11.74 35.79
CA MET A 1 -23.15 -11.78 36.44
C MET A 1 -22.18 -12.57 35.57
N LYS A 2 -21.28 -11.87 34.85
CA LYS A 2 -20.01 -12.37 34.29
C LYS A 2 -19.13 -11.12 34.11
N LYS A 3 -17.90 -11.20 34.61
CA LYS A 3 -17.00 -10.07 34.88
C LYS A 3 -16.54 -9.40 33.57
N VAL A 4 -16.71 -8.08 33.49
CA VAL A 4 -16.09 -7.24 32.45
C VAL A 4 -14.63 -7.01 32.86
N LEU A 5 -13.70 -7.51 32.06
CA LEU A 5 -12.28 -7.23 32.20
C LEU A 5 -12.01 -5.87 31.53
N ILE A 6 -11.87 -4.83 32.33
CA ILE A 6 -11.40 -3.51 31.87
C ILE A 6 -9.89 -3.66 31.65
N VAL A 7 -9.46 -3.75 30.39
CA VAL A 7 -8.05 -3.64 30.03
C VAL A 7 -7.74 -2.15 29.93
N THR A 8 -7.14 -1.61 30.99
CA THR A 8 -6.58 -0.26 31.03
C THR A 8 -5.32 -0.25 30.15
N VAL A 9 -5.39 0.35 28.96
CA VAL A 9 -4.19 0.64 28.16
C VAL A 9 -3.53 1.88 28.76
N SER A 10 -2.50 1.64 29.56
CA SER A 10 -1.63 2.69 30.10
C SER A 10 -0.73 3.24 28.99
N ALA A 11 -1.09 4.38 28.42
CA ALA A 11 -0.19 5.16 27.57
C ALA A 11 0.90 5.80 28.44
N MET A 12 2.09 5.20 28.48
CA MET A 12 3.27 5.87 29.03
C MET A 12 3.79 6.89 28.00
N VAL A 13 3.43 8.15 28.24
CA VAL A 13 4.06 9.33 27.64
C VAL A 13 5.42 9.54 28.32
N VAL A 14 6.50 9.27 27.60
CA VAL A 14 7.85 9.71 28.00
C VAL A 14 8.09 11.08 27.37
N ILE A 15 7.92 12.14 28.17
CA ILE A 15 8.38 13.49 27.85
C ILE A 15 9.85 13.58 28.23
N ALA A 16 10.72 13.79 27.24
CA ALA A 16 12.03 14.40 27.43
C ALA A 16 11.98 15.81 26.81
N LEU A 17 11.91 16.82 27.67
CA LEU A 17 12.03 18.24 27.33
C LEU A 17 13.49 18.58 27.06
N GLY A 18 13.74 19.36 26.00
CA GLY A 18 15.00 20.10 25.84
C GLY A 18 15.15 20.79 24.49
N GLY A 19 14.84 22.09 24.44
CA GLY A 19 15.39 23.01 23.43
C GLY A 19 14.35 23.73 22.56
N ALA A 20 14.24 25.04 22.76
CA ALA A 20 13.26 25.96 22.17
C ALA A 20 13.48 26.26 20.67
N GLY A 21 12.39 26.53 19.93
CA GLY A 21 12.46 27.19 18.62
C GLY A 21 11.24 27.06 17.72
N LEU A 22 10.33 28.03 17.81
CA LEU A 22 9.41 28.52 16.76
C LEU A 22 8.25 27.63 16.27
N ALA A 23 7.06 27.98 16.75
CA ALA A 23 5.78 27.67 16.14
C ALA A 23 5.50 28.58 14.93
N VAL A 24 5.17 27.98 13.79
CA VAL A 24 4.36 28.62 12.73
C VAL A 24 3.37 27.58 12.20
N ALA A 25 2.10 28.00 12.12
CA ALA A 25 0.93 27.15 11.95
C ALA A 25 0.76 26.54 10.55
N TYR A 26 0.27 25.31 10.50
CA TYR A 26 -0.53 24.76 9.40
C TYR A 26 -1.68 23.92 9.99
N PRO A 27 -2.96 24.22 9.68
CA PRO A 27 -4.07 23.34 10.04
C PRO A 27 -4.20 22.20 9.02
N ASN A 28 -4.71 21.04 9.49
CA ASN A 28 -5.25 19.91 8.71
C ASN A 28 -4.37 18.68 8.42
N ILE A 29 -3.71 18.10 9.43
CA ILE A 29 -3.18 16.71 9.33
C ILE A 29 -3.64 15.80 10.50
N ALA A 30 -4.71 16.18 11.21
CA ALA A 30 -5.14 15.44 12.41
C ALA A 30 -6.40 14.55 12.25
N GLN A 31 -7.02 14.47 11.06
CA GLN A 31 -8.27 13.71 10.91
C GLN A 31 -8.21 12.45 10.02
N THR A 32 -7.11 12.20 9.31
CA THR A 32 -7.02 11.05 8.37
C THR A 32 -6.21 9.86 8.92
N ALA A 33 -5.52 10.01 10.05
CA ALA A 33 -4.62 8.98 10.59
C ALA A 33 -5.23 8.05 11.67
N ILE A 34 -6.46 8.31 12.14
CA ILE A 34 -7.12 7.50 13.19
C ILE A 34 -8.12 6.48 12.60
N ASN A 35 -8.50 6.60 11.33
CA ASN A 35 -9.41 5.66 10.67
C ASN A 35 -8.72 4.49 9.94
N GLN A 36 -7.39 4.39 9.96
CA GLN A 36 -6.64 3.36 9.20
C GLN A 36 -6.03 2.22 10.05
N ILE A 37 -6.25 2.17 11.36
CA ILE A 37 -5.66 1.13 12.24
C ILE A 37 -6.72 0.18 12.85
N THR A 38 -8.00 0.33 12.52
CA THR A 38 -9.08 -0.53 13.08
C THR A 38 -9.64 -1.57 12.08
N SER A 39 -8.95 -1.86 10.97
CA SER A 39 -9.43 -2.85 9.97
C SER A 39 -8.49 -4.05 9.74
N VAL A 40 -7.42 -4.18 10.53
CA VAL A 40 -6.51 -5.34 10.44
C VAL A 40 -6.84 -6.28 11.61
N PHE A 41 -7.19 -7.52 11.29
CA PHE A 41 -7.79 -8.56 12.17
C PHE A 41 -9.31 -8.50 12.32
N GLN A 42 -10.03 -8.67 11.21
CA GLN A 42 -11.26 -9.47 11.24
C GLN A 42 -11.00 -10.77 10.48
N SER A 43 -10.57 -11.80 11.23
CA SER A 43 -10.84 -13.18 10.81
C SER A 43 -12.34 -13.31 10.63
N GLY A 44 -12.77 -13.89 9.50
CA GLY A 44 -14.18 -14.12 9.18
C GLY A 44 -14.92 -14.70 10.37
N THR A 45 -15.75 -13.88 11.00
CA THR A 45 -16.79 -14.37 11.88
C THR A 45 -17.90 -14.83 10.95
N GLU A 46 -18.32 -16.09 11.11
CA GLU A 46 -19.56 -16.58 10.51
C GLU A 46 -20.66 -15.53 10.71
N PRO A 47 -21.58 -15.37 9.73
CA PRO A 47 -22.74 -14.51 9.91
C PRO A 47 -23.38 -14.85 11.25
N PRO A 48 -23.80 -13.86 12.05
CA PRO A 48 -24.35 -14.11 13.38
C PRO A 48 -25.41 -15.19 13.23
N THR A 49 -25.19 -16.32 13.90
CA THR A 49 -26.20 -17.37 14.00
C THR A 49 -27.45 -16.67 14.51
N GLN A 50 -28.43 -16.54 13.62
CA GLN A 50 -29.72 -15.94 13.91
C GLN A 50 -30.18 -16.59 15.20
N ALA A 51 -30.29 -15.80 16.27
CA ALA A 51 -30.74 -16.32 17.55
C ALA A 51 -32.00 -17.13 17.28
N THR A 52 -31.98 -18.41 17.64
CA THR A 52 -33.16 -19.27 17.52
C THR A 52 -34.25 -18.61 18.34
N GLN A 53 -35.10 -17.85 17.66
CA GLN A 53 -36.30 -17.30 18.25
C GLN A 53 -37.10 -18.52 18.67
N THR A 54 -37.28 -18.69 19.99
CA THR A 54 -38.36 -19.49 20.51
C THR A 54 -39.60 -19.10 19.74
N LYS A 55 -40.15 -20.06 18.99
CA LYS A 55 -41.40 -19.97 18.24
C LYS A 55 -42.48 -19.43 19.19
N THR A 56 -42.64 -18.11 19.23
CA THR A 56 -43.79 -17.47 19.83
C THR A 56 -44.97 -17.82 18.97
N GLU A 57 -45.95 -18.47 19.60
CA GLU A 57 -47.25 -18.77 19.03
C GLU A 57 -47.81 -17.52 18.31
N PRO A 58 -48.34 -17.65 17.08
CA PRO A 58 -48.83 -16.50 16.33
C PRO A 58 -49.89 -15.79 17.19
N PRO A 59 -49.82 -14.46 17.35
CA PRO A 59 -50.82 -13.72 18.11
C PRO A 59 -52.20 -14.04 17.52
N THR A 60 -53.12 -14.51 18.37
CA THR A 60 -54.54 -14.76 18.06
C THR A 60 -55.35 -13.48 17.77
N ASP A 61 -54.68 -12.34 17.57
CA ASP A 61 -55.26 -11.04 17.24
C ASP A 61 -55.38 -10.91 15.71
N PRO A 62 -56.38 -10.20 15.15
CA PRO A 62 -56.49 -10.08 13.71
C PRO A 62 -55.26 -9.35 13.15
N GLN A 63 -54.62 -9.99 12.17
CA GLN A 63 -53.44 -9.48 11.50
C GLN A 63 -53.68 -8.06 10.94
N PRO A 64 -52.81 -7.08 11.24
CA PRO A 64 -52.94 -5.74 10.67
C PRO A 64 -52.67 -5.79 9.18
N LYS A 65 -53.64 -5.32 8.39
CA LYS A 65 -53.46 -5.14 6.95
C LYS A 65 -52.96 -3.73 6.67
N ILE A 66 -51.67 -3.61 6.36
CA ILE A 66 -51.04 -2.35 5.95
C ILE A 66 -51.01 -2.24 4.42
N THR A 67 -51.18 -1.02 3.91
CA THR A 67 -50.96 -0.66 2.50
C THR A 67 -49.88 0.40 2.44
N VAL A 68 -48.89 0.21 1.58
CA VAL A 68 -47.75 1.13 1.46
C VAL A 68 -47.68 1.67 0.06
N THR A 69 -47.54 2.99 -0.06
CA THR A 69 -47.36 3.70 -1.32
C THR A 69 -46.16 4.64 -1.24
N ALA A 70 -45.69 5.09 -2.39
CA ALA A 70 -44.61 6.06 -2.52
C ALA A 70 -45.00 7.09 -3.59
N ASP A 71 -44.66 8.36 -3.37
CA ASP A 71 -44.95 9.43 -4.32
C ASP A 71 -44.09 9.33 -5.59
N SER A 72 -42.91 8.71 -5.49
CA SER A 72 -42.07 8.32 -6.62
C SER A 72 -41.28 7.06 -6.31
N THR A 73 -41.18 6.18 -7.29
CA THR A 73 -40.31 4.98 -7.26
C THR A 73 -39.06 5.13 -8.12
N LYS A 74 -38.91 6.26 -8.84
CA LYS A 74 -37.73 6.59 -9.62
C LYS A 74 -37.02 7.77 -8.99
N LEU A 75 -35.79 7.56 -8.54
CA LEU A 75 -35.03 8.56 -7.80
C LEU A 75 -33.66 8.78 -8.45
N GLU A 76 -33.22 10.03 -8.50
CA GLU A 76 -31.82 10.34 -8.79
C GLU A 76 -30.99 10.14 -7.52
N VAL A 77 -29.72 9.73 -7.66
CA VAL A 77 -28.78 9.61 -6.53
C VAL A 77 -28.79 10.89 -5.68
N GLY A 78 -28.85 10.71 -4.35
CA GLY A 78 -28.93 11.77 -3.36
C GLY A 78 -30.36 12.30 -3.10
N LYS A 79 -31.37 11.90 -3.88
CA LYS A 79 -32.77 12.25 -3.62
C LYS A 79 -33.44 11.27 -2.66
N THR A 80 -34.51 11.73 -2.04
CA THR A 80 -35.29 10.95 -1.07
C THR A 80 -36.76 10.86 -1.45
N CYS A 81 -37.44 9.84 -0.95
CA CYS A 81 -38.89 9.66 -1.04
C CYS A 81 -39.43 9.13 0.28
N LYS A 82 -40.56 9.65 0.74
CA LYS A 82 -41.25 9.14 1.95
C LYS A 82 -42.24 8.05 1.56
N LEU A 83 -42.19 6.93 2.27
CA LEU A 83 -43.23 5.91 2.18
C LEU A 83 -44.46 6.35 2.99
N ASN A 84 -45.63 6.23 2.37
CA ASN A 84 -46.93 6.49 2.97
C ASN A 84 -47.56 5.16 3.34
N VAL A 85 -47.72 4.93 4.65
CA VAL A 85 -48.33 3.70 5.18
C VAL A 85 -49.74 4.01 5.68
N THR A 86 -50.70 3.23 5.21
CA THR A 86 -52.09 3.29 5.67
C THR A 86 -52.49 1.94 6.25
N GLU A 87 -53.04 1.95 7.46
CA GLU A 87 -53.51 0.76 8.14
C GLU A 87 -55.02 0.61 7.92
N THR A 88 -55.48 -0.60 7.65
CA THR A 88 -56.93 -0.85 7.58
C THR A 88 -57.47 -0.96 9.01
N ALA A 89 -58.47 -0.14 9.35
CA ALA A 89 -59.00 0.00 10.71
C ALA A 89 -59.43 -1.33 11.34
N GLY A 90 -58.99 -1.58 12.59
CA GLY A 90 -59.48 -2.68 13.42
C GLY A 90 -58.45 -3.39 14.31
N ALA A 91 -57.17 -3.00 14.29
CA ALA A 91 -56.13 -3.65 15.06
C ALA A 91 -55.37 -2.64 15.94
N LYS A 92 -54.75 -3.13 17.03
CA LYS A 92 -53.89 -2.42 17.99
C LYS A 92 -52.89 -1.48 17.28
N GLU A 93 -52.39 -0.41 17.92
CA GLU A 93 -51.27 0.35 17.35
C GLU A 93 -50.05 -0.58 17.18
N TYR A 94 -49.53 -0.69 15.95
CA TYR A 94 -48.31 -1.44 15.64
C TYR A 94 -47.23 -0.49 15.14
N ASN A 95 -45.97 -0.82 15.43
CA ASN A 95 -44.84 -0.14 14.82
C ASN A 95 -44.61 -0.71 13.41
N VAL A 96 -44.45 0.16 12.42
CA VAL A 96 -44.03 -0.25 11.07
C VAL A 96 -42.52 -0.30 11.01
N ARG A 97 -41.98 -1.38 10.44
CA ARG A 97 -40.56 -1.58 10.16
C ARG A 97 -40.32 -1.53 8.67
N TYR A 98 -39.12 -1.08 8.29
CA TYR A 98 -38.70 -0.96 6.91
C TYR A 98 -37.37 -1.68 6.70
N ASP A 99 -37.18 -2.21 5.50
CA ASP A 99 -35.93 -2.84 5.08
C ASP A 99 -35.76 -2.73 3.56
N THR A 100 -34.60 -3.09 3.04
CA THR A 100 -34.27 -3.01 1.60
C THR A 100 -33.46 -4.23 1.15
N THR A 101 -33.62 -4.64 -0.11
CA THR A 101 -32.76 -5.69 -0.68
C THR A 101 -31.31 -5.25 -0.84
N ASP A 102 -31.07 -3.96 -1.04
CA ASP A 102 -29.73 -3.41 -1.23
C ASP A 102 -29.64 -1.97 -0.73
N ALA A 103 -29.12 -1.80 0.48
CA ALA A 103 -28.92 -0.50 1.12
C ALA A 103 -27.82 0.35 0.46
N ASN A 104 -27.04 -0.19 -0.47
CA ASN A 104 -26.12 0.58 -1.32
C ASN A 104 -26.83 1.18 -2.54
N ILE A 105 -27.96 0.62 -3.00
CA ILE A 105 -28.77 1.23 -4.07
C ILE A 105 -29.71 2.27 -3.47
N ALA A 106 -30.55 1.86 -2.51
CA ALA A 106 -31.38 2.77 -1.74
C ALA A 106 -31.54 2.27 -0.29
N ALA A 107 -31.32 3.15 0.67
CA ALA A 107 -31.52 2.85 2.09
C ALA A 107 -32.84 3.46 2.57
N VAL A 108 -33.51 2.79 3.51
CA VAL A 108 -34.73 3.28 4.16
C VAL A 108 -34.45 3.46 5.64
N ASP A 109 -34.83 4.62 6.20
CA ASP A 109 -34.69 4.87 7.64
C ASP A 109 -35.87 4.34 8.46
N ALA A 110 -35.78 4.46 9.78
CA ALA A 110 -36.82 4.00 10.70
C ALA A 110 -38.15 4.75 10.54
N GLN A 111 -38.14 5.92 9.89
CA GLN A 111 -39.33 6.70 9.59
C GLN A 111 -39.90 6.31 8.21
N GLY A 112 -39.26 5.48 7.41
CA GLY A 112 -39.71 5.15 6.07
C GLY A 112 -39.30 6.18 5.01
N VAL A 113 -38.26 6.98 5.26
CA VAL A 113 -37.64 7.82 4.23
C VAL A 113 -36.62 6.98 3.47
N VAL A 114 -36.88 6.75 2.18
CA VAL A 114 -35.99 6.10 1.25
C VAL A 114 -35.01 7.14 0.69
N THR A 115 -33.71 6.85 0.74
CA THR A 115 -32.62 7.68 0.20
C THR A 115 -31.89 6.91 -0.90
N ALA A 116 -31.88 7.45 -2.11
CA ALA A 116 -31.16 6.89 -3.25
C ALA A 116 -29.65 7.14 -3.11
N LYS A 117 -28.84 6.08 -3.25
CA LYS A 117 -27.39 6.11 -3.00
C LYS A 117 -26.54 5.75 -4.21
N SER A 118 -26.94 4.76 -5.01
CA SER A 118 -26.22 4.39 -6.23
C SER A 118 -27.16 3.84 -7.30
N MET A 119 -26.78 3.98 -8.57
CA MET A 119 -27.59 3.53 -9.70
C MET A 119 -27.88 2.03 -9.65
N GLY A 120 -29.14 1.66 -9.85
CA GLY A 120 -29.58 0.27 -9.87
C GLY A 120 -31.04 0.13 -9.50
N GLU A 121 -31.46 -1.10 -9.27
CA GLU A 121 -32.82 -1.43 -8.84
C GLU A 121 -32.77 -2.16 -7.50
N CYS A 122 -33.71 -1.85 -6.62
CA CYS A 122 -33.87 -2.53 -5.33
C CYS A 122 -35.34 -2.59 -4.93
N GLU A 123 -35.66 -3.46 -3.99
CA GLU A 123 -36.97 -3.50 -3.36
C GLU A 123 -36.88 -2.96 -1.93
N VAL A 124 -37.82 -2.09 -1.58
CA VAL A 124 -38.01 -1.61 -0.21
C VAL A 124 -39.24 -2.29 0.37
N TYR A 125 -39.09 -2.80 1.58
CA TYR A 125 -40.10 -3.54 2.32
C TYR A 125 -40.66 -2.70 3.46
N ALA A 126 -41.93 -2.90 3.76
CA ALA A 126 -42.59 -2.39 4.94
C ALA A 126 -43.46 -3.48 5.57
N TYR A 127 -43.37 -3.67 6.89
CA TYR A 127 -44.14 -4.70 7.60
C TYR A 127 -44.45 -4.25 9.03
N ALA A 128 -45.54 -4.77 9.59
CA ALA A 128 -45.86 -4.55 11.00
C ALA A 128 -44.90 -5.36 11.90
N ASP A 129 -44.41 -4.76 12.99
CA ASP A 129 -43.49 -5.43 13.92
C ASP A 129 -44.12 -6.72 14.47
N GLY A 130 -43.37 -7.83 14.40
CA GLY A 130 -43.87 -9.17 14.72
C GLY A 130 -44.56 -9.94 13.56
N TYR A 131 -44.80 -9.31 12.40
CA TYR A 131 -45.44 -9.94 11.22
C TYR A 131 -44.55 -9.86 9.96
N GLN A 132 -43.30 -10.30 10.07
CA GLN A 132 -42.26 -10.17 9.01
C GLN A 132 -42.57 -10.92 7.71
N THR A 133 -43.44 -11.93 7.75
CA THR A 133 -43.83 -12.73 6.57
C THR A 133 -44.75 -11.98 5.61
N ASP A 134 -45.49 -10.98 6.09
CA ASP A 134 -46.53 -10.28 5.34
C ASP A 134 -46.10 -8.85 5.00
N LYS A 135 -44.92 -8.77 4.38
CA LYS A 135 -44.34 -7.50 3.94
C LYS A 135 -45.01 -6.96 2.69
N GLN A 136 -45.23 -5.65 2.67
CA GLN A 136 -45.52 -4.90 1.45
C GLN A 136 -44.20 -4.52 0.78
N THR A 137 -44.14 -4.67 -0.54
CA THR A 137 -42.93 -4.45 -1.33
C THR A 137 -43.14 -3.35 -2.35
N ILE A 138 -42.20 -2.42 -2.45
CA ILE A 138 -42.16 -1.39 -3.48
C ILE A 138 -40.80 -1.46 -4.19
N ALA A 139 -40.82 -1.64 -5.51
CA ALA A 139 -39.62 -1.58 -6.33
C ALA A 139 -39.19 -0.12 -6.57
N PHE A 140 -37.90 0.15 -6.40
CA PHE A 140 -37.27 1.44 -6.68
C PHE A 140 -36.22 1.30 -7.78
N THR A 141 -36.20 2.26 -8.70
CA THR A 141 -35.13 2.42 -9.70
C THR A 141 -34.36 3.71 -9.39
N VAL A 142 -33.06 3.58 -9.18
CA VAL A 142 -32.16 4.70 -8.95
C VAL A 142 -31.37 5.02 -10.23
N THR A 143 -31.40 6.27 -10.65
CA THR A 143 -30.62 6.78 -11.79
C THR A 143 -29.50 7.69 -11.32
N ASP A 144 -28.43 7.77 -12.11
CA ASP A 144 -27.31 8.64 -11.85
C ASP A 144 -26.81 9.24 -13.17
N ASN A 145 -27.00 10.55 -13.33
CA ASN A 145 -26.70 11.25 -14.57
C ASN A 145 -25.19 11.27 -14.89
N ARG A 146 -24.34 11.08 -13.86
CA ARG A 146 -22.88 11.02 -14.01
C ARG A 146 -22.40 9.80 -14.79
N ILE A 147 -23.13 8.68 -14.67
CA ILE A 147 -22.65 7.36 -15.12
C ILE A 147 -22.45 7.30 -16.63
N LYS A 148 -23.27 8.01 -17.41
CA LYS A 148 -23.15 8.02 -18.87
C LYS A 148 -21.80 8.57 -19.32
N ASP A 149 -21.40 9.71 -18.78
CA ASP A 149 -20.18 10.40 -19.13
C ASP A 149 -18.96 9.61 -18.63
N ILE A 150 -19.00 9.19 -17.36
CA ILE A 150 -17.94 8.37 -16.76
C ILE A 150 -17.76 7.05 -17.52
N ASN A 151 -18.83 6.40 -17.98
CA ASN A 151 -18.71 5.15 -18.74
C ASN A 151 -18.08 5.37 -20.13
N THR A 152 -18.38 6.50 -20.77
CA THR A 152 -17.76 6.88 -22.05
C THR A 152 -16.27 7.12 -21.89
N LEU A 153 -15.88 7.91 -20.88
CA LEU A 153 -14.47 8.21 -20.58
C LEU A 153 -13.70 7.00 -20.05
N ASN A 154 -14.30 6.18 -19.19
CA ASN A 154 -13.69 4.95 -18.73
C ASN A 154 -13.49 3.96 -19.89
N THR A 155 -14.44 3.88 -20.83
CA THR A 155 -14.25 3.07 -22.03
C THR A 155 -13.07 3.54 -22.86
N TYR A 156 -12.87 4.87 -22.98
CA TYR A 156 -11.67 5.44 -23.60
C TYR A 156 -10.39 5.01 -22.86
N LEU A 157 -10.33 5.24 -21.54
CA LEU A 157 -9.19 4.90 -20.68
C LEU A 157 -8.82 3.41 -20.79
N GLN A 158 -9.81 2.52 -20.71
CA GLN A 158 -9.59 1.07 -20.81
C GLN A 158 -9.22 0.61 -22.23
N GLY A 159 -9.47 1.44 -23.25
CA GLY A 159 -9.04 1.23 -24.63
C GLY A 159 -7.58 1.63 -24.89
N LEU A 160 -6.99 2.44 -24.00
CA LEU A 160 -5.58 2.81 -24.11
C LEU A 160 -4.68 1.61 -23.78
N SER A 161 -3.54 1.52 -24.46
CA SER A 161 -2.49 0.57 -24.06
C SER A 161 -1.89 1.03 -22.72
N PRO A 162 -1.82 0.18 -21.69
CA PRO A 162 -1.13 0.53 -20.43
C PRO A 162 0.34 0.87 -20.64
N VAL A 163 0.94 0.31 -21.69
CA VAL A 163 2.31 0.54 -22.10
C VAL A 163 2.36 0.72 -23.61
N GLU A 164 2.73 1.91 -24.06
CA GLU A 164 2.98 2.21 -25.47
C GLU A 164 4.49 2.21 -25.73
N GLN A 165 4.91 1.56 -26.82
CA GLN A 165 6.32 1.54 -27.21
C GLN A 165 6.64 2.73 -28.11
N TYR A 166 7.84 3.28 -27.94
CA TYR A 166 8.36 4.34 -28.81
C TYR A 166 9.83 4.09 -29.13
N THR A 167 10.31 4.65 -30.24
CA THR A 167 11.70 4.50 -30.67
C THR A 167 12.56 5.67 -30.17
N TYR A 168 13.75 5.38 -29.69
CA TYR A 168 14.76 6.40 -29.33
C TYR A 168 16.16 5.95 -29.72
N ALA A 169 17.09 6.91 -29.86
CA ALA A 169 18.44 6.66 -30.35
C ALA A 169 18.46 5.78 -31.62
N SER A 170 17.55 6.08 -32.56
CA SER A 170 17.34 5.44 -33.87
C SER A 170 16.95 3.96 -33.87
N THR A 171 17.25 3.19 -32.84
CA THR A 171 17.08 1.71 -32.83
C THR A 171 16.61 1.14 -31.50
N LYS A 172 16.61 1.93 -30.42
CA LYS A 172 16.19 1.47 -29.08
C LYS A 172 14.70 1.67 -28.89
N THR A 173 14.10 0.82 -28.06
CA THR A 173 12.67 0.90 -27.73
C THR A 173 12.49 1.34 -26.28
N GLY A 174 11.78 2.43 -26.08
CA GLY A 174 11.31 2.90 -24.78
C GLY A 174 9.85 2.52 -24.54
N LYS A 175 9.38 2.73 -23.32
CA LYS A 175 8.03 2.39 -22.88
C LYS A 175 7.40 3.61 -22.19
N ALA A 176 6.35 4.17 -22.79
CA ALA A 176 5.50 5.15 -22.15
C ALA A 176 4.38 4.40 -21.42
N LYS A 177 4.37 4.48 -20.10
CA LYS A 177 3.37 3.80 -19.27
C LYS A 177 2.27 4.77 -18.86
N ILE A 178 1.02 4.34 -18.79
CA ILE A 178 -0.01 5.09 -18.07
C ILE A 178 0.41 5.10 -16.60
N GLY A 179 0.89 6.25 -16.12
CA GLY A 179 1.34 6.41 -14.75
C GLY A 179 0.18 6.77 -13.85
N LYS A 180 -0.61 7.76 -14.25
CA LYS A 180 -1.69 8.32 -13.45
C LYS A 180 -2.91 8.62 -14.31
N SER A 181 -4.10 8.55 -13.71
CA SER A 181 -5.33 8.98 -14.38
C SER A 181 -6.38 9.46 -13.39
N ARG A 182 -7.33 10.27 -13.86
CA ARG A 182 -8.53 10.63 -13.11
C ARG A 182 -9.66 11.06 -14.05
N ILE A 183 -10.89 10.71 -13.70
CA ILE A 183 -12.15 11.12 -14.30
C ILE A 183 -12.89 11.96 -13.25
N ASP A 184 -13.20 13.21 -13.57
CA ASP A 184 -13.94 14.11 -12.68
C ASP A 184 -14.61 15.23 -13.48
N ASP A 185 -15.49 15.99 -12.84
CA ASP A 185 -16.02 17.26 -13.33
C ASP A 185 -15.07 18.38 -12.87
N PHE A 186 -13.94 18.55 -13.57
CA PHE A 186 -12.86 19.42 -13.12
C PHE A 186 -13.23 20.90 -13.21
N ASN A 187 -13.97 21.26 -14.26
CA ASN A 187 -14.38 22.63 -14.54
C ASN A 187 -15.73 23.01 -13.87
N LYS A 188 -16.41 22.05 -13.23
CA LYS A 188 -17.70 22.24 -12.54
C LYS A 188 -18.83 22.62 -13.48
N ASP A 189 -18.78 22.18 -14.74
CA ASP A 189 -19.83 22.40 -15.73
C ASP A 189 -20.84 21.23 -15.80
N LYS A 190 -20.62 20.17 -15.00
CA LYS A 190 -21.39 18.93 -14.91
C LYS A 190 -21.16 17.95 -16.06
N GLU A 191 -20.23 18.22 -16.97
CA GLU A 191 -19.68 17.24 -17.88
C GLU A 191 -18.37 16.72 -17.28
N TYR A 192 -18.15 15.41 -17.38
CA TYR A 192 -16.90 14.82 -16.88
C TYR A 192 -15.78 14.94 -17.91
N GLU A 193 -14.55 15.06 -17.43
CA GLU A 193 -13.33 14.89 -18.23
C GLU A 193 -12.44 13.79 -17.67
N LEU A 194 -11.57 13.27 -18.53
CA LEU A 194 -10.52 12.33 -18.17
C LEU A 194 -9.16 13.00 -18.40
N ILE A 195 -8.28 12.88 -17.42
CA ILE A 195 -6.87 13.23 -17.57
C ILE A 195 -6.04 11.96 -17.39
N VAL A 196 -5.10 11.75 -18.32
CA VAL A 196 -4.12 10.65 -18.27
C VAL A 196 -2.72 11.24 -18.32
N ILE A 197 -1.86 10.80 -17.41
CA ILE A 197 -0.44 11.15 -17.39
C ILE A 197 0.38 9.91 -17.73
N HIS A 198 1.13 10.00 -18.83
CA HIS A 198 2.05 8.98 -19.30
C HIS A 198 3.46 9.25 -18.78
N ASN A 199 4.08 8.24 -18.19
CA ASN A 199 5.45 8.29 -17.69
C ASN A 199 6.37 7.58 -18.68
N LEU A 200 7.36 8.30 -19.21
CA LEU A 200 8.47 7.72 -19.99
C LEU A 200 9.65 7.45 -19.05
N THR A 201 9.93 8.40 -18.18
CA THR A 201 10.83 8.30 -17.02
C THR A 201 10.23 9.13 -15.87
N GLU A 202 10.90 9.17 -14.72
CA GLU A 202 10.49 10.03 -13.59
C GLU A 202 10.48 11.53 -13.94
N GLU A 203 11.36 11.96 -14.84
CA GLU A 203 11.50 13.35 -15.24
C GLU A 203 10.82 13.69 -16.56
N LEU A 204 10.30 12.70 -17.28
CA LEU A 204 9.67 12.85 -18.60
C LEU A 204 8.24 12.31 -18.55
N THR A 205 7.28 13.24 -18.42
CA THR A 205 5.84 12.96 -18.39
C THR A 205 5.11 13.67 -19.51
N LYS A 206 4.03 13.05 -19.99
CA LYS A 206 3.15 13.59 -21.03
C LYS A 206 1.71 13.51 -20.57
N ALA A 207 0.93 14.57 -20.81
CA ALA A 207 -0.48 14.62 -20.46
C ALA A 207 -1.36 14.36 -21.69
N GLU A 208 -2.50 13.75 -21.42
CA GLU A 208 -3.59 13.57 -22.35
C GLU A 208 -4.88 13.98 -21.65
N LEU A 209 -5.49 15.06 -22.14
CA LEU A 209 -6.76 15.58 -21.64
C LEU A 209 -7.87 15.09 -22.57
N VAL A 210 -8.93 14.52 -22.04
CA VAL A 210 -10.03 13.95 -22.82
C VAL A 210 -11.33 14.55 -22.31
N THR A 211 -12.07 15.22 -23.20
CA THR A 211 -13.39 15.79 -22.90
C THR A 211 -14.48 15.07 -23.68
N LEU A 212 -15.74 15.41 -23.43
CA LEU A 212 -16.87 14.92 -24.21
C LEU A 212 -17.28 15.97 -25.27
N GLN A 213 -17.46 15.51 -26.50
CA GLN A 213 -18.10 16.30 -27.56
C GLN A 213 -19.18 15.46 -28.22
N ASN A 214 -20.43 15.92 -28.15
CA ASN A 214 -21.59 15.17 -28.66
C ASN A 214 -21.66 13.72 -28.11
N ASN A 215 -21.33 13.54 -26.82
CA ASN A 215 -21.22 12.24 -26.13
C ASN A 215 -20.07 11.33 -26.61
N ASN A 216 -19.09 11.84 -27.36
CA ASN A 216 -17.90 11.08 -27.74
C ASN A 216 -16.68 11.63 -27.00
N ALA A 217 -15.79 10.73 -26.57
CA ALA A 217 -14.51 11.11 -25.99
C ALA A 217 -13.60 11.71 -27.07
N VAL A 218 -13.09 12.92 -26.81
CA VAL A 218 -12.16 13.65 -27.69
C VAL A 218 -10.88 13.94 -26.91
N ALA A 219 -9.76 13.39 -27.39
CA ALA A 219 -8.46 13.55 -26.76
C ALA A 219 -7.67 14.74 -27.32
N TYR A 220 -7.12 15.53 -26.40
CA TYR A 220 -6.29 16.70 -26.61
C TYR A 220 -4.86 16.37 -26.15
N LYS A 221 -3.95 16.32 -27.11
CA LYS A 221 -2.53 16.02 -26.88
C LYS A 221 -1.67 17.16 -27.41
N THR A 222 -0.61 17.51 -26.70
CA THR A 222 0.35 18.48 -27.23
C THR A 222 1.09 17.86 -28.44
N PRO A 223 1.68 18.67 -29.35
CA PRO A 223 2.31 18.17 -30.57
C PRO A 223 3.52 17.24 -30.37
N ALA A 224 4.13 17.23 -29.19
CA ALA A 224 5.33 16.42 -28.94
C ALA A 224 4.96 14.94 -28.77
N SER A 225 5.44 14.07 -29.67
CA SER A 225 5.31 12.61 -29.52
C SER A 225 6.24 12.05 -28.44
N TYR A 226 6.01 10.82 -27.98
CA TYR A 226 6.94 10.13 -27.06
C TYR A 226 8.36 10.03 -27.62
N THR A 227 8.49 9.71 -28.92
CA THR A 227 9.76 9.72 -29.66
C THR A 227 10.43 11.09 -29.63
N ASN A 228 9.68 12.18 -29.82
CA ASN A 228 10.22 13.54 -29.78
C ASN A 228 10.72 13.90 -28.38
N ILE A 229 9.96 13.53 -27.34
CA ILE A 229 10.35 13.75 -25.94
C ILE A 229 11.63 12.96 -25.62
N ALA A 230 11.65 11.66 -25.92
CA ALA A 230 12.79 10.80 -25.60
C ALA A 230 14.10 11.19 -26.32
N ASN A 231 14.01 11.72 -27.54
CA ASN A 231 15.18 12.14 -28.32
C ASN A 231 15.50 13.64 -28.21
N GLY A 232 14.69 14.41 -27.47
CA GLY A 232 14.81 15.86 -27.46
C GLY A 232 15.93 16.43 -26.58
N GLY A 233 16.70 15.57 -25.90
CA GLY A 233 17.81 15.96 -25.02
C GLY A 233 17.36 16.66 -23.75
N TYR A 234 16.14 16.37 -23.28
CA TYR A 234 15.57 16.99 -22.09
C TYR A 234 16.17 16.40 -20.81
N ALA A 235 16.56 17.26 -19.89
CA ALA A 235 16.84 16.90 -18.50
C ALA A 235 15.54 16.67 -17.72
N SER A 236 14.47 17.42 -18.07
CA SER A 236 13.10 17.20 -17.62
C SER A 236 12.12 17.67 -18.68
N TYR A 237 10.93 17.06 -18.72
CA TYR A 237 9.82 17.42 -19.60
C TYR A 237 8.53 17.02 -18.89
N LYS A 238 7.70 17.98 -18.51
CA LYS A 238 6.47 17.75 -17.76
C LYS A 238 5.32 18.48 -18.43
N GLU A 239 4.25 17.76 -18.71
CA GLU A 239 2.98 18.33 -19.13
C GLU A 239 2.00 18.18 -17.97
N ASP A 240 1.48 19.31 -17.50
CA ASP A 240 0.53 19.37 -16.39
C ASP A 240 -0.76 20.03 -16.85
N VAL A 241 -1.90 19.51 -16.39
CA VAL A 241 -3.22 20.08 -16.67
C VAL A 241 -3.60 21.09 -15.59
N TYR A 242 -4.17 22.22 -16.03
CA TYR A 242 -4.62 23.31 -15.18
C TYR A 242 -6.04 23.72 -15.53
N ILE A 243 -6.76 24.21 -14.54
CA ILE A 243 -8.07 24.86 -14.68
C ILE A 243 -7.84 26.36 -14.49
N ASP A 244 -8.24 27.18 -15.45
CA ASP A 244 -8.11 28.64 -15.36
C ASP A 244 -9.25 29.32 -14.60
N GLU A 245 -9.19 30.65 -14.49
CA GLU A 245 -10.18 31.46 -13.76
C GLU A 245 -11.59 31.44 -14.39
N ASN A 246 -11.71 31.01 -15.64
CA ASN A 246 -12.97 30.81 -16.35
C ASN A 246 -13.41 29.34 -16.32
N ASN A 247 -12.77 28.53 -15.47
CA ASN A 247 -12.88 27.07 -15.43
C ASN A 247 -12.46 26.36 -16.72
N ALA A 248 -11.75 27.01 -17.64
CA ALA A 248 -11.29 26.35 -18.85
C ALA A 248 -10.06 25.47 -18.58
N LEU A 249 -10.08 24.26 -19.13
CA LEU A 249 -8.95 23.34 -19.04
C LEU A 249 -7.84 23.72 -20.03
N CYS A 250 -6.60 23.68 -19.56
CA CYS A 250 -5.41 23.98 -20.34
C CYS A 250 -4.24 23.09 -19.93
N ILE A 251 -3.22 22.97 -20.79
CA ILE A 251 -1.99 22.24 -20.50
C ILE A 251 -0.83 23.22 -20.46
N ILE A 252 -0.04 23.18 -19.39
CA ILE A 252 1.24 23.88 -19.33
C ILE A 252 2.34 22.84 -19.47
N VAL A 253 3.18 23.01 -20.49
CA VAL A 253 4.36 22.19 -20.73
C VAL A 253 5.57 22.91 -20.19
N GLU A 254 6.33 22.27 -19.32
CA GLU A 254 7.60 22.78 -18.80
C GLU A 254 8.72 21.79 -19.06
N TYR A 255 9.81 22.25 -19.66
CA TYR A 255 10.96 21.40 -19.90
C TYR A 255 12.28 22.13 -19.71
N ARG A 256 13.31 21.36 -19.38
CA ARG A 256 14.68 21.83 -19.22
C ARG A 256 15.62 21.08 -20.18
N LYS A 257 16.50 21.81 -20.85
CA LYS A 257 17.64 21.25 -21.58
C LYS A 257 18.94 21.72 -20.96
N ASN A 258 19.87 20.79 -20.73
CA ASN A 258 21.18 21.11 -20.19
C ASN A 258 22.23 21.11 -21.30
N SER A 259 23.14 22.07 -21.23
CA SER A 259 24.39 22.12 -22.00
C SER A 259 25.57 22.15 -21.03
N THR A 260 26.79 22.19 -21.54
CA THR A 260 28.03 22.24 -20.74
C THR A 260 28.15 23.51 -19.91
N SER A 261 27.65 24.65 -20.40
CA SER A 261 27.76 25.96 -19.75
C SER A 261 26.42 26.59 -19.35
N THR A 262 25.32 26.15 -19.95
CA THR A 262 23.97 26.71 -19.72
C THR A 262 22.93 25.64 -19.41
N TYR A 263 21.79 26.08 -18.89
CA TYR A 263 20.52 25.39 -19.05
C TYR A 263 19.50 26.30 -19.71
N GLU A 264 18.57 25.69 -20.44
CA GLU A 264 17.41 26.34 -21.03
C GLU A 264 16.15 25.77 -20.38
N ASN A 265 15.35 26.64 -19.75
CA ASN A 265 14.02 26.33 -19.28
C ASN A 265 13.00 26.91 -20.26
N THR A 266 12.00 26.13 -20.64
CA THR A 266 10.88 26.60 -21.46
C THR A 266 9.56 26.23 -20.83
N ALA A 267 8.61 27.16 -20.85
CA ALA A 267 7.21 26.95 -20.49
C ALA A 267 6.32 27.29 -21.69
N VAL A 268 5.33 26.44 -22.00
CA VAL A 268 4.37 26.66 -23.08
C VAL A 268 2.96 26.45 -22.55
N LEU A 269 2.08 27.46 -22.73
CA LEU A 269 0.66 27.35 -22.43
C LEU A 269 -0.10 26.88 -23.68
N TYR A 270 -0.79 25.75 -23.57
CA TYR A 270 -1.71 25.22 -24.57
C TYR A 270 -3.15 25.33 -24.08
N THR A 271 -4.04 25.90 -24.90
CA THR A 271 -5.48 25.93 -24.64
C THR A 271 -6.25 25.16 -25.69
N ILE A 272 -7.43 24.67 -25.32
CA ILE A 272 -8.36 24.01 -26.25
C ILE A 272 -8.87 25.03 -27.28
N ASN A 273 -8.80 24.66 -28.55
CA ASN A 273 -9.36 25.40 -29.67
C ASN A 273 -10.03 24.42 -30.63
N GLY A 274 -11.36 24.34 -30.55
CA GLY A 274 -12.14 23.31 -31.23
C GLY A 274 -11.71 21.92 -30.79
N SER A 275 -11.25 21.09 -31.73
CA SER A 275 -10.81 19.71 -31.49
C SER A 275 -9.30 19.56 -31.33
N THR A 276 -8.55 20.66 -31.16
CA THR A 276 -7.08 20.62 -31.02
C THR A 276 -6.58 21.52 -29.89
N LEU A 277 -5.34 21.31 -29.45
CA LEU A 277 -4.63 22.26 -28.59
C LEU A 277 -3.87 23.28 -29.43
N LYS A 278 -3.91 24.55 -29.01
CA LYS A 278 -3.13 25.64 -29.61
C LYS A 278 -2.22 26.28 -28.57
N ALA A 279 -0.94 26.44 -28.93
CA ALA A 279 0.01 27.20 -28.12
C ALA A 279 -0.41 28.68 -28.10
N GLN A 280 -0.57 29.24 -26.90
CA GLN A 280 -0.96 30.63 -26.69
C GLN A 280 0.24 31.50 -26.30
N GLU A 281 1.17 30.94 -25.52
CA GLU A 281 2.34 31.66 -25.04
C GLU A 281 3.50 30.68 -24.84
N THR A 282 4.70 31.09 -25.26
CA THR A 282 5.96 30.36 -25.04
C THR A 282 6.98 31.27 -24.36
N LEU A 283 7.49 30.83 -23.21
CA LEU A 283 8.51 31.54 -22.44
C LEU A 283 9.78 30.70 -22.40
N THR A 284 10.92 31.27 -22.78
CA THR A 284 12.23 30.59 -22.74
C THR A 284 13.23 31.41 -21.96
N ALA A 285 13.93 30.78 -21.01
CA ALA A 285 15.04 31.35 -20.27
C ALA A 285 16.28 30.49 -20.44
N VAL A 286 17.39 31.10 -20.89
CA VAL A 286 18.71 30.49 -20.92
C VAL A 286 19.56 31.13 -19.84
N GLN A 287 20.14 30.32 -18.96
CA GLN A 287 20.92 30.79 -17.81
C GLN A 287 22.21 29.97 -17.67
N PRO A 288 23.28 30.53 -17.07
CA PRO A 288 24.50 29.78 -16.77
C PRO A 288 24.24 28.62 -15.80
N GLN A 289 24.97 27.51 -15.97
CA GLN A 289 24.91 26.36 -15.04
C GLN A 289 25.45 26.72 -13.64
N LYS A 290 26.46 27.60 -13.58
CA LYS A 290 27.08 28.04 -12.34
C LYS A 290 26.68 29.49 -12.02
N PRO A 291 26.20 29.79 -10.81
CA PRO A 291 25.78 31.15 -10.44
C PRO A 291 26.88 32.23 -10.59
N ASP A 292 28.15 31.84 -10.50
CA ASP A 292 29.33 32.71 -10.58
C ASP A 292 29.92 32.85 -11.99
N ASP A 293 29.35 32.19 -13.00
CA ASP A 293 29.81 32.32 -14.39
C ASP A 293 29.41 33.67 -15.00
N THR A 294 30.32 34.62 -14.89
CA THR A 294 30.19 35.98 -15.44
C THR A 294 30.40 36.09 -16.95
N LYS A 295 30.87 35.01 -17.61
CA LYS A 295 31.13 35.01 -19.07
C LYS A 295 29.90 34.64 -19.87
N THR A 296 29.06 33.76 -19.32
CA THR A 296 27.84 33.30 -19.97
C THR A 296 26.69 34.27 -19.68
N LYS A 297 26.12 34.88 -20.72
CA LYS A 297 25.00 35.82 -20.57
C LYS A 297 23.66 35.08 -20.52
N SER A 298 22.82 35.42 -19.54
CA SER A 298 21.43 34.98 -19.53
C SER A 298 20.64 35.62 -20.67
N SER A 299 19.64 34.92 -21.19
CA SER A 299 18.71 35.46 -22.18
C SER A 299 17.29 34.99 -21.91
N TYR A 300 16.32 35.86 -22.17
CA TYR A 300 14.91 35.60 -21.91
C TYR A 300 14.09 35.94 -23.14
N LYS A 301 13.12 35.09 -23.47
CA LYS A 301 12.24 35.26 -24.62
C LYS A 301 10.78 34.99 -24.26
N LYS A 302 9.88 35.73 -24.91
CA LYS A 302 8.44 35.46 -24.99
C LYS A 302 8.06 35.39 -26.46
N ASP A 303 7.48 34.26 -26.87
CA ASP A 303 7.08 33.98 -28.26
C ASP A 303 8.20 34.28 -29.27
N ASN A 304 9.40 33.77 -28.97
CA ASN A 304 10.66 33.99 -29.69
C ASN A 304 11.21 35.42 -29.70
N LYS A 305 10.53 36.40 -29.10
CA LYS A 305 11.01 37.78 -28.97
C LYS A 305 11.81 37.95 -27.68
N THR A 306 12.98 38.57 -27.77
CA THR A 306 13.81 38.89 -26.61
C THR A 306 13.11 39.88 -25.68
N ILE A 307 13.11 39.58 -24.39
CA ILE A 307 12.56 40.41 -23.31
C ILE A 307 13.58 40.52 -22.16
N THR A 308 13.33 41.43 -21.23
CA THR A 308 14.10 41.56 -20.00
C THR A 308 13.80 40.43 -19.01
N GLN A 309 14.66 40.27 -18.01
CA GLN A 309 14.45 39.28 -16.93
C GLN A 309 13.15 39.55 -16.15
N ASP A 310 12.87 40.82 -15.83
CA ASP A 310 11.70 41.22 -15.06
C ASP A 310 10.40 40.95 -15.85
N GLU A 311 10.40 41.23 -17.16
CA GLU A 311 9.29 40.89 -18.04
C GLU A 311 9.07 39.38 -18.11
N TYR A 312 10.14 38.59 -18.17
CA TYR A 312 10.05 37.12 -18.16
C TYR A 312 9.47 36.61 -16.85
N LEU A 313 9.99 37.07 -15.71
CA LEU A 313 9.52 36.62 -14.39
C LEU A 313 8.06 36.99 -14.17
N ASN A 314 7.65 38.19 -14.60
CA ASN A 314 6.24 38.58 -14.58
C ASN A 314 5.40 37.67 -15.48
N ALA A 315 5.79 37.47 -16.75
CA ALA A 315 5.04 36.61 -17.68
C ALA A 315 4.93 35.16 -17.16
N TYR A 316 6.03 34.59 -16.67
CA TYR A 316 6.06 33.25 -16.09
C TYR A 316 5.14 33.13 -14.86
N THR A 317 5.12 34.17 -14.01
CA THR A 317 4.18 34.25 -12.89
C THR A 317 2.73 34.30 -13.38
N GLN A 318 2.42 35.14 -14.38
CA GLN A 318 1.08 35.24 -14.94
C GLN A 318 0.61 33.94 -15.61
N LEU A 319 1.54 33.17 -16.18
CA LEU A 319 1.23 31.92 -16.88
C LEU A 319 0.50 30.95 -15.93
N LYS A 320 0.89 30.88 -14.66
CA LYS A 320 0.27 30.03 -13.62
C LYS A 320 -0.69 30.77 -12.68
N LYS A 321 -0.71 32.11 -12.71
CA LYS A 321 -1.61 32.90 -11.85
C LYS A 321 -3.07 32.55 -12.12
N ASN A 322 -3.85 32.46 -11.03
CA ASN A 322 -5.27 32.09 -11.04
C ASN A 322 -5.58 30.76 -11.74
N LYS A 323 -4.58 29.87 -11.85
CA LYS A 323 -4.78 28.51 -12.38
C LYS A 323 -4.59 27.49 -11.29
N THR A 324 -5.53 26.56 -11.19
CA THR A 324 -5.43 25.44 -10.27
C THR A 324 -4.84 24.26 -11.02
N LYS A 325 -3.68 23.78 -10.59
CA LYS A 325 -3.09 22.55 -11.13
C LYS A 325 -3.97 21.37 -10.71
N VAL A 326 -4.26 20.47 -11.66
CA VAL A 326 -4.81 19.16 -11.32
C VAL A 326 -3.68 18.27 -10.82
N ASP A 327 -3.73 17.85 -9.57
CA ASP A 327 -2.68 17.07 -8.89
C ASP A 327 -3.19 15.77 -8.23
N SER A 328 -4.49 15.66 -8.02
CA SER A 328 -5.15 14.53 -7.39
C SER A 328 -5.48 13.49 -8.46
N TYR A 329 -4.53 12.62 -8.72
CA TYR A 329 -4.67 11.50 -9.64
C TYR A 329 -4.59 10.17 -8.91
N ILE A 330 -5.07 9.12 -9.58
CA ILE A 330 -4.95 7.75 -9.15
C ILE A 330 -3.81 7.08 -9.90
N ASP A 331 -2.93 6.38 -9.18
CA ASP A 331 -1.83 5.63 -9.78
C ASP A 331 -2.37 4.39 -10.51
N GLY A 332 -2.02 4.27 -11.79
CA GLY A 332 -2.37 3.09 -12.61
C GLY A 332 -1.48 1.87 -12.33
N ALA A 333 -0.41 2.07 -11.56
CA ALA A 333 0.51 1.05 -11.13
C ALA A 333 0.94 1.27 -9.68
N VAL A 334 0.98 0.19 -8.90
CA VAL A 334 1.41 0.21 -7.51
C VAL A 334 2.51 -0.82 -7.29
N SER A 335 3.42 -0.51 -6.36
CA SER A 335 4.40 -1.47 -5.86
C SER A 335 4.06 -1.82 -4.43
N VAL A 336 4.01 -3.11 -4.14
CA VAL A 336 3.74 -3.64 -2.80
C VAL A 336 4.83 -4.64 -2.48
N SER A 337 5.28 -4.71 -1.24
CA SER A 337 6.22 -5.75 -0.84
C SER A 337 5.48 -6.99 -0.38
N GLN A 338 6.10 -8.16 -0.51
CA GLN A 338 5.53 -9.41 -0.04
C GLN A 338 5.07 -9.30 1.44
N GLY A 339 3.87 -9.78 1.73
CA GLY A 339 3.22 -9.70 3.04
C GLY A 339 2.56 -8.35 3.36
N LYS A 340 2.77 -7.32 2.53
CA LYS A 340 2.12 -6.00 2.69
C LYS A 340 0.87 -5.86 1.85
N TYR A 341 0.14 -4.80 2.10
CA TYR A 341 -1.09 -4.48 1.38
C TYR A 341 -1.16 -3.01 0.95
N VAL A 342 -1.96 -2.77 -0.08
CA VAL A 342 -2.33 -1.45 -0.61
C VAL A 342 -3.80 -1.47 -1.03
N LYS A 343 -4.50 -0.34 -0.95
CA LYS A 343 -5.88 -0.26 -1.42
C LYS A 343 -5.90 0.11 -2.90
N ALA A 344 -6.63 -0.66 -3.70
CA ALA A 344 -6.95 -0.31 -5.07
C ALA A 344 -7.86 0.91 -5.09
N GLU A 345 -7.53 1.86 -5.94
CA GLU A 345 -8.34 3.03 -6.21
C GLU A 345 -8.86 2.96 -7.65
N ILE A 346 -10.03 3.56 -7.88
CA ILE A 346 -10.63 3.67 -9.21
C ILE A 346 -10.45 5.12 -9.67
N PRO A 347 -10.36 5.41 -10.98
CA PRO A 347 -10.02 6.73 -11.49
C PRO A 347 -11.12 7.77 -11.26
N VAL A 348 -12.22 7.44 -10.58
CA VAL A 348 -13.39 8.30 -10.42
C VAL A 348 -13.94 8.23 -9.00
N ASP A 349 -14.39 9.36 -8.43
CA ASP A 349 -15.12 9.37 -7.17
C ASP A 349 -16.62 9.21 -7.41
N LEU A 350 -17.12 7.99 -7.20
CA LEU A 350 -18.55 7.66 -7.29
C LEU A 350 -19.27 7.74 -5.93
N GLY A 351 -18.52 7.79 -4.82
CA GLY A 351 -19.03 7.62 -3.46
C GLY A 351 -19.07 6.17 -2.96
N GLU A 352 -19.12 6.01 -1.64
CA GLU A 352 -18.99 4.74 -0.92
C GLU A 352 -19.99 3.66 -1.36
N ALA A 353 -21.23 4.06 -1.64
CA ALA A 353 -22.28 3.14 -2.05
C ALA A 353 -21.95 2.39 -3.35
N TYR A 354 -21.26 3.04 -4.28
CA TYR A 354 -20.74 2.36 -5.47
C TYR A 354 -19.53 1.50 -5.15
N LEU A 355 -18.60 2.00 -4.33
CA LEU A 355 -17.38 1.27 -3.96
C LEU A 355 -17.71 -0.09 -3.31
N ASN A 356 -18.73 -0.14 -2.45
CA ASN A 356 -19.19 -1.36 -1.78
C ASN A 356 -19.78 -2.42 -2.74
N ARG A 357 -20.11 -2.03 -3.98
CA ARG A 357 -20.68 -2.90 -5.01
C ARG A 357 -19.65 -3.37 -6.04
N ILE A 358 -18.40 -2.92 -5.95
CA ILE A 358 -17.34 -3.32 -6.87
C ILE A 358 -16.91 -4.76 -6.60
N LYS A 359 -16.88 -5.57 -7.65
CA LYS A 359 -16.38 -6.95 -7.64
C LYS A 359 -14.92 -6.93 -8.08
N TRP A 360 -14.02 -7.20 -7.15
CA TRP A 360 -12.57 -7.22 -7.38
C TRP A 360 -12.06 -8.61 -7.73
N GLN A 361 -11.05 -8.68 -8.59
CA GLN A 361 -10.33 -9.90 -8.96
C GLN A 361 -8.85 -9.60 -9.25
N CYS A 362 -7.97 -10.58 -9.04
CA CYS A 362 -6.59 -10.56 -9.50
C CYS A 362 -6.43 -11.58 -10.63
N ASP A 363 -5.58 -11.29 -11.63
CA ASP A 363 -5.25 -12.26 -12.68
C ASP A 363 -4.24 -13.32 -12.25
N ASN A 364 -3.56 -13.13 -11.11
CA ASN A 364 -2.58 -14.05 -10.56
C ASN A 364 -2.57 -14.02 -9.02
N ASP A 365 -3.41 -14.89 -8.43
CA ASP A 365 -3.58 -15.02 -6.98
C ASP A 365 -2.36 -15.61 -6.24
N ASP A 366 -1.36 -16.13 -6.96
CA ASP A 366 -0.07 -16.56 -6.38
C ASP A 366 0.85 -15.37 -6.12
N VAL A 367 0.75 -14.32 -6.95
CA VAL A 367 1.52 -13.08 -6.80
C VAL A 367 0.85 -12.14 -5.80
N ALA A 368 -0.44 -11.86 -5.95
CA ALA A 368 -1.18 -11.01 -5.02
C ALA A 368 -2.66 -11.41 -4.93
N GLN A 369 -3.30 -11.15 -3.80
CA GLN A 369 -4.73 -11.38 -3.60
C GLN A 369 -5.46 -10.07 -3.33
N VAL A 370 -6.69 -9.92 -3.83
CA VAL A 370 -7.54 -8.74 -3.56
C VAL A 370 -8.81 -9.12 -2.82
N GLY A 371 -9.12 -8.38 -1.76
CA GLY A 371 -10.37 -8.53 -0.99
C GLY A 371 -11.55 -7.75 -1.60
N SER A 372 -12.75 -7.95 -1.06
CA SER A 372 -13.99 -7.28 -1.52
C SER A 372 -13.95 -5.75 -1.42
N GLY A 373 -13.19 -5.18 -0.48
CA GLY A 373 -12.97 -3.75 -0.35
C GLY A 373 -11.85 -3.17 -1.25
N GLY A 374 -11.30 -3.96 -2.17
CA GLY A 374 -10.20 -3.57 -3.04
C GLY A 374 -8.82 -3.56 -2.35
N VAL A 375 -8.69 -4.14 -1.16
CA VAL A 375 -7.39 -4.25 -0.48
C VAL A 375 -6.57 -5.38 -1.13
N ILE A 376 -5.45 -5.02 -1.73
CA ILE A 376 -4.51 -5.90 -2.42
C ILE A 376 -3.40 -6.31 -1.45
N THR A 377 -3.14 -7.59 -1.28
CA THR A 377 -2.06 -8.14 -0.45
C THR A 377 -1.03 -8.84 -1.33
N GLY A 378 0.24 -8.46 -1.26
CA GLY A 378 1.33 -9.13 -1.98
C GLY A 378 1.69 -10.46 -1.32
N LYS A 379 1.75 -11.55 -2.11
CA LYS A 379 2.03 -12.91 -1.62
C LYS A 379 3.39 -13.44 -2.04
N ALA A 380 3.80 -13.16 -3.28
CA ALA A 380 5.09 -13.59 -3.81
C ALA A 380 5.60 -12.58 -4.83
N ALA A 381 6.92 -12.50 -5.00
CA ALA A 381 7.52 -11.58 -5.96
C ALA A 381 7.03 -11.87 -7.38
N GLY A 382 6.62 -10.84 -8.11
CA GLY A 382 6.06 -10.96 -9.45
C GLY A 382 5.18 -9.79 -9.83
N ASP A 383 4.57 -9.88 -11.01
CA ASP A 383 3.63 -8.87 -11.52
C ASP A 383 2.24 -9.50 -11.70
N CYS A 384 1.19 -8.74 -11.41
CA CYS A 384 -0.21 -9.12 -11.66
C CYS A 384 -1.08 -7.88 -11.94
N ILE A 385 -2.28 -8.08 -12.46
CA ILE A 385 -3.28 -7.03 -12.69
C ILE A 385 -4.50 -7.27 -11.80
N VAL A 386 -4.83 -6.26 -10.99
CA VAL A 386 -6.06 -6.24 -10.19
C VAL A 386 -7.13 -5.43 -10.93
N THR A 387 -8.33 -6.01 -11.03
CA THR A 387 -9.44 -5.46 -11.79
C THR A 387 -10.68 -5.33 -10.91
N GLY A 388 -11.33 -4.16 -10.94
CA GLY A 388 -12.60 -3.89 -10.26
C GLY A 388 -13.74 -3.71 -11.26
N ARG A 389 -14.81 -4.51 -11.14
CA ARG A 389 -15.98 -4.45 -12.02
C ARG A 389 -17.21 -3.99 -11.26
N LEU A 390 -18.00 -3.16 -11.93
CA LEU A 390 -19.28 -2.66 -11.43
C LEU A 390 -20.27 -2.74 -12.58
N ASP A 391 -21.44 -3.35 -12.34
CA ASP A 391 -22.33 -3.82 -13.40
C ASP A 391 -22.93 -2.68 -14.26
N CYS A 392 -22.96 -1.44 -13.76
CA CYS A 392 -23.39 -0.26 -14.53
C CYS A 392 -22.34 0.29 -15.51
N PHE A 393 -21.14 -0.31 -15.57
CA PHE A 393 -20.07 0.08 -16.49
C PHE A 393 -19.77 -1.04 -17.49
N ALA A 394 -19.52 -0.65 -18.75
CA ALA A 394 -19.24 -1.61 -19.84
C ALA A 394 -17.84 -2.24 -19.75
N LYS A 395 -16.91 -1.53 -19.09
CA LYS A 395 -15.52 -1.95 -18.86
C LYS A 395 -15.22 -1.96 -17.36
N PRO A 396 -14.18 -2.68 -16.90
CA PRO A 396 -13.71 -2.52 -15.54
C PRO A 396 -13.52 -1.06 -15.18
N ILE A 397 -13.96 -0.68 -13.98
CA ILE A 397 -13.79 0.68 -13.46
C ILE A 397 -12.49 0.81 -12.67
N GLY A 398 -11.98 -0.30 -12.11
CA GLY A 398 -10.63 -0.38 -11.55
C GLY A 398 -9.72 -1.25 -12.40
N ARG A 399 -8.51 -0.77 -12.69
CA ARG A 399 -7.43 -1.56 -13.30
C ARG A 399 -6.09 -1.08 -12.75
N VAL A 400 -5.46 -1.91 -11.93
CA VAL A 400 -4.20 -1.57 -11.24
C VAL A 400 -3.14 -2.59 -11.64
N SER A 401 -2.01 -2.12 -12.18
CA SER A 401 -0.83 -2.96 -12.37
C SER A 401 -0.10 -3.08 -11.05
N VAL A 402 0.11 -4.28 -10.53
CA VAL A 402 0.72 -4.52 -9.24
C VAL A 402 2.06 -5.22 -9.45
N THR A 403 3.13 -4.65 -8.90
CA THR A 403 4.43 -5.30 -8.80
C THR A 403 4.68 -5.65 -7.33
N VAL A 404 4.91 -6.92 -7.05
CA VAL A 404 5.24 -7.42 -5.72
C VAL A 404 6.75 -7.60 -5.62
N SER A 405 7.40 -6.90 -4.69
CA SER A 405 8.83 -7.09 -4.39
C SER A 405 9.05 -8.20 -3.37
N ALA A 406 10.16 -8.93 -3.46
CA ALA A 406 10.53 -9.94 -2.48
C ALA A 406 10.82 -9.29 -1.12
N ILE A 407 10.49 -9.96 -0.02
CA ILE A 407 10.79 -9.45 1.33
C ILE A 407 12.32 -9.30 1.56
N GLU A 408 13.12 -10.10 0.86
CA GLU A 408 14.58 -10.03 0.86
C GLU A 408 15.12 -8.69 0.41
N ASP A 409 14.44 -7.98 -0.51
CA ASP A 409 14.88 -6.66 -0.97
C ASP A 409 14.79 -5.63 0.16
N GLU A 410 13.75 -5.72 0.99
CA GLU A 410 13.60 -4.89 2.18
C GLU A 410 14.66 -5.22 3.24
N TYR A 411 14.93 -6.51 3.46
CA TYR A 411 15.99 -6.95 4.34
C TYR A 411 17.37 -6.47 3.88
N ASN A 412 17.65 -6.53 2.58
CA ASN A 412 18.89 -6.00 2.01
C ASN A 412 18.99 -4.47 2.18
N ALA A 413 17.90 -3.73 2.02
CA ALA A 413 17.87 -2.30 2.27
C ALA A 413 18.12 -1.96 3.75
N TYR A 414 17.58 -2.74 4.68
CA TYR A 414 17.86 -2.60 6.10
C TYR A 414 19.33 -2.93 6.43
N LEU A 415 19.83 -4.05 5.91
CA LEU A 415 21.22 -4.50 6.11
C LEU A 415 22.23 -3.43 5.70
N ARG A 416 22.02 -2.75 4.56
CA ARG A 416 22.89 -1.64 4.12
C ARG A 416 23.00 -0.49 5.12
N LYS A 417 21.97 -0.27 5.95
CA LYS A 417 21.98 0.78 6.98
C LYS A 417 22.76 0.36 8.21
N VAL A 418 22.64 -0.90 8.62
CA VAL A 418 23.20 -1.40 9.89
C VAL A 418 24.53 -2.13 9.76
N LYS A 419 24.98 -2.45 8.54
CA LYS A 419 26.17 -3.30 8.31
C LYS A 419 27.45 -2.75 8.95
N ASP A 420 27.58 -1.43 9.04
CA ASP A 420 28.78 -0.77 9.58
C ASP A 420 28.59 -0.34 11.05
N GLU A 421 27.42 -0.60 11.64
CA GLU A 421 27.10 -0.23 13.02
C GLU A 421 27.57 -1.31 14.00
N ALA A 422 28.35 -0.90 15.00
CA ALA A 422 28.70 -1.75 16.12
C ALA A 422 27.58 -1.73 17.18
N ILE A 423 27.41 -2.84 17.89
CA ILE A 423 26.50 -2.94 19.03
C ILE A 423 27.26 -3.08 20.34
N THR A 424 26.58 -2.75 21.43
CA THR A 424 27.07 -3.00 22.79
C THR A 424 26.31 -4.20 23.35
N GLY A 425 27.02 -5.32 23.54
CA GLY A 425 26.51 -6.52 24.19
C GLY A 425 26.43 -6.39 25.70
N GLU A 426 26.13 -7.51 26.36
CA GLU A 426 26.21 -7.59 27.82
C GLU A 426 27.61 -7.20 28.32
N ASN A 427 27.68 -6.67 29.54
CA ASN A 427 28.92 -6.20 30.18
C ASN A 427 29.70 -5.11 29.40
N GLY A 428 29.07 -4.44 28.43
CA GLY A 428 29.67 -3.32 27.71
C GLY A 428 30.59 -3.72 26.56
N VAL A 429 30.56 -4.98 26.12
CA VAL A 429 31.40 -5.48 25.03
C VAL A 429 30.94 -4.93 23.68
N THR A 430 31.86 -4.36 22.90
CA THR A 430 31.57 -3.95 21.51
C THR A 430 31.64 -5.15 20.57
N MET A 431 30.57 -5.37 19.79
CA MET A 431 30.49 -6.42 18.77
C MET A 431 30.16 -5.82 17.40
N LYS A 432 30.67 -6.45 16.34
CA LYS A 432 30.41 -6.06 14.95
C LYS A 432 29.56 -7.11 14.26
N LEU A 433 28.79 -6.71 13.26
CA LEU A 433 28.01 -7.62 12.44
C LEU A 433 28.96 -8.51 11.63
N TYR A 434 28.90 -9.82 11.86
CA TYR A 434 29.71 -10.81 11.16
C TYR A 434 28.99 -11.38 9.94
N GLY A 435 27.71 -11.70 10.11
CA GLY A 435 26.93 -12.33 9.07
C GLY A 435 25.43 -12.21 9.30
N TYR A 436 24.67 -12.63 8.30
CA TYR A 436 23.22 -12.64 8.36
C TYR A 436 22.65 -13.88 7.66
N GLN A 437 21.40 -14.21 8.00
CA GLN A 437 20.57 -15.14 7.25
C GLN A 437 19.11 -14.66 7.26
N ALA A 438 18.35 -15.01 6.23
CA ALA A 438 16.91 -14.76 6.20
C ALA A 438 16.16 -16.02 5.75
N PHE A 439 15.29 -16.54 6.62
CA PHE A 439 14.50 -17.74 6.38
C PHE A 439 13.35 -17.81 7.39
N ASP A 440 12.37 -18.67 7.11
CA ASP A 440 11.24 -18.95 7.98
C ASP A 440 11.66 -20.01 9.01
N VAL A 441 11.94 -19.56 10.25
CA VAL A 441 12.49 -20.44 11.30
C VAL A 441 11.41 -21.27 12.00
N ASP A 442 10.19 -20.74 12.11
CA ASP A 442 9.07 -21.33 12.85
C ASP A 442 7.99 -21.96 11.97
N LYS A 443 8.17 -21.89 10.64
CA LYS A 443 7.29 -22.44 9.60
C LYS A 443 5.94 -21.73 9.53
N ASP A 444 5.88 -20.45 9.88
CA ASP A 444 4.66 -19.64 9.79
C ASP A 444 4.45 -18.99 8.40
N SER A 445 5.30 -19.31 7.42
CA SER A 445 5.37 -18.75 6.07
C SER A 445 5.84 -17.30 5.99
N LYS A 446 6.36 -16.74 7.08
CA LYS A 446 7.08 -15.46 7.10
C LYS A 446 8.55 -15.75 7.32
N LYS A 447 9.39 -14.94 6.68
CA LYS A 447 10.83 -15.03 6.90
C LYS A 447 11.20 -14.03 7.97
N GLU A 448 12.11 -14.44 8.85
CA GLU A 448 12.86 -13.57 9.74
C GLU A 448 14.23 -13.32 9.14
N MET A 449 14.82 -12.16 9.42
CA MET A 449 16.25 -11.96 9.21
C MET A 449 16.99 -12.01 10.55
N PHE A 450 17.98 -12.89 10.62
CA PHE A 450 18.89 -13.02 11.75
C PHE A 450 20.20 -12.30 11.44
N LEU A 451 20.64 -11.46 12.38
CA LEU A 451 21.87 -10.71 12.32
C LEU A 451 22.83 -11.26 13.39
N TYR A 452 23.95 -11.86 12.97
CA TYR A 452 24.92 -12.43 13.87
C TYR A 452 26.07 -11.45 14.13
N TYR A 453 26.19 -11.03 15.38
CA TYR A 453 27.23 -10.15 15.88
C TYR A 453 28.26 -10.94 16.69
N THR A 454 29.53 -10.58 16.55
CA THR A 454 30.63 -11.16 17.33
C THR A 454 31.67 -10.10 17.69
N GLY A 455 32.34 -10.28 18.83
CA GLY A 455 33.41 -9.40 19.29
C GLY A 455 33.84 -9.73 20.71
N ASN A 456 35.15 -9.65 20.99
CA ASN A 456 35.74 -9.93 22.31
C ASN A 456 35.21 -11.24 22.94
N ASN A 457 35.23 -12.32 22.14
CA ASN A 457 34.74 -13.67 22.46
C ASN A 457 33.23 -13.82 22.69
N SER A 458 32.47 -12.71 22.64
CA SER A 458 31.02 -12.67 22.84
C SER A 458 30.27 -12.82 21.52
N CYS A 459 29.01 -13.21 21.60
CA CYS A 459 28.13 -13.47 20.46
C CYS A 459 26.73 -12.93 20.73
N GLN A 460 26.05 -12.46 19.70
CA GLN A 460 24.64 -12.06 19.78
C GLN A 460 23.95 -12.31 18.45
N ILE A 461 22.71 -12.78 18.49
CA ILE A 461 21.81 -12.76 17.34
C ILE A 461 20.67 -11.80 17.64
N ASP A 462 20.46 -10.88 16.71
CA ASP A 462 19.23 -10.11 16.64
C ASP A 462 18.33 -10.68 15.57
N VAL A 463 17.02 -10.65 15.83
CA VAL A 463 15.99 -10.99 14.86
C VAL A 463 15.31 -9.71 14.37
N VAL A 464 15.15 -9.62 13.05
CA VAL A 464 14.55 -8.49 12.34
C VAL A 464 13.32 -9.00 11.59
N THR A 465 12.19 -8.39 11.90
CA THR A 465 10.92 -8.60 11.19
C THR A 465 10.47 -7.28 10.61
N ILE A 466 9.85 -7.33 9.43
CA ILE A 466 9.33 -6.14 8.76
C ILE A 466 7.83 -6.30 8.59
N ASN A 467 7.07 -5.47 9.30
CA ASN A 467 5.61 -5.45 9.22
C ASN A 467 5.19 -4.04 8.80
N ASN A 468 4.46 -3.90 7.68
CA ASN A 468 3.94 -2.60 7.21
C ASN A 468 5.01 -1.48 7.14
N SER A 469 6.22 -1.80 6.66
CA SER A 469 7.37 -0.88 6.57
C SER A 469 7.95 -0.44 7.92
N GLN A 470 7.40 -0.93 9.04
CA GLN A 470 8.04 -0.81 10.33
C GLN A 470 8.99 -1.98 10.55
N VAL A 471 10.26 -1.62 10.73
CA VAL A 471 11.29 -2.58 11.12
C VAL A 471 11.17 -2.79 12.63
N GLN A 472 11.01 -4.05 13.03
CA GLN A 472 11.04 -4.49 14.41
C GLN A 472 12.29 -5.34 14.60
N ARG A 473 13.20 -4.86 15.45
CA ARG A 473 14.44 -5.56 15.84
C ARG A 473 14.38 -5.92 17.31
N SER A 474 14.71 -7.15 17.64
CA SER A 474 14.85 -7.61 19.02
C SER A 474 16.06 -8.52 19.18
N VAL A 475 16.63 -8.54 20.37
CA VAL A 475 17.70 -9.48 20.73
C VAL A 475 17.08 -10.87 20.90
N ALA A 476 17.51 -11.83 20.08
CA ALA A 476 17.04 -13.21 20.17
C ALA A 476 17.88 -14.04 21.14
N ILE A 477 19.19 -13.73 21.21
CA ILE A 477 20.15 -14.30 22.15
C ILE A 477 21.37 -13.38 22.26
N ASN A 478 21.94 -13.24 23.46
CA ASN A 478 23.15 -12.47 23.73
C ASN A 478 23.96 -13.20 24.80
N LYS A 479 25.24 -13.46 24.54
CA LYS A 479 26.12 -14.14 25.48
C LYS A 479 27.47 -13.46 25.57
N SER A 480 27.81 -13.07 26.79
CA SER A 480 29.14 -12.63 27.17
C SER A 480 29.95 -13.79 27.75
N THR A 481 31.20 -13.92 27.35
CA THR A 481 32.10 -14.96 27.86
C THR A 481 33.34 -14.37 28.51
N ASN A 482 33.98 -15.17 29.38
CA ASN A 482 35.24 -14.81 30.03
C ASN A 482 36.44 -14.92 29.06
N LYS A 483 37.58 -14.34 29.48
CA LYS A 483 38.84 -14.46 28.74
C LYS A 483 39.23 -15.93 28.55
N GLY A 484 39.34 -16.36 27.28
CA GLY A 484 39.73 -17.73 26.90
C GLY A 484 38.59 -18.65 26.46
N THR A 485 37.32 -18.20 26.54
CA THR A 485 36.15 -18.94 26.03
C THR A 485 35.49 -18.17 24.90
N VAL A 486 35.37 -18.75 23.71
CA VAL A 486 34.72 -18.13 22.54
C VAL A 486 33.30 -18.66 22.38
N CYS A 487 32.32 -17.76 22.25
CA CYS A 487 30.97 -18.14 21.84
C CYS A 487 30.83 -18.21 20.31
N THR A 488 30.23 -19.29 19.81
CA THR A 488 29.84 -19.47 18.41
C THR A 488 28.36 -19.80 18.29
N LEU A 489 27.72 -19.26 17.25
CA LEU A 489 26.29 -19.44 16.97
C LEU A 489 26.12 -19.92 15.53
N ASP A 490 25.33 -20.96 15.32
CA ASP A 490 25.06 -21.55 14.00
C ASP A 490 23.65 -22.13 13.93
N PHE A 491 23.07 -22.27 12.74
CA PHE A 491 21.77 -22.93 12.58
C PHE A 491 21.91 -24.41 12.22
N TYR A 492 21.12 -25.26 12.87
CA TYR A 492 21.05 -26.70 12.64
C TYR A 492 19.61 -27.14 12.44
N THR A 493 19.41 -28.23 11.71
CA THR A 493 18.13 -28.92 11.57
C THR A 493 18.13 -30.16 12.45
N ASN A 494 17.11 -30.30 13.29
CA ASN A 494 16.79 -31.56 13.93
C ASN A 494 16.12 -32.49 12.91
N LEU A 495 16.79 -33.56 12.54
CA LEU A 495 16.34 -34.49 11.50
C LEU A 495 15.08 -35.29 11.90
N SER A 496 14.72 -35.32 13.18
CA SER A 496 13.56 -36.08 13.67
C SER A 496 12.23 -35.37 13.42
N ASN A 497 12.24 -34.04 13.36
CA ASN A 497 11.04 -33.20 13.22
C ASN A 497 11.22 -32.07 12.17
N SER A 498 12.37 -32.03 11.50
CA SER A 498 12.75 -31.01 10.52
C SER A 498 12.69 -29.59 11.08
N GLN A 499 12.84 -29.39 12.40
CA GLN A 499 12.85 -28.08 13.03
C GLN A 499 14.22 -27.43 12.90
N ILE A 500 14.26 -26.12 12.61
CA ILE A 500 15.50 -25.34 12.65
C ILE A 500 15.74 -24.93 14.11
N MET A 501 16.96 -25.18 14.56
CA MET A 501 17.44 -24.98 15.92
C MET A 501 18.65 -24.07 15.86
N LEU A 502 18.87 -23.27 16.91
CA LEU A 502 20.12 -22.55 17.08
C LEU A 502 21.10 -23.45 17.85
N TYR A 503 22.26 -23.72 17.28
CA TYR A 503 23.42 -24.24 17.98
C TYR A 503 24.08 -23.09 18.74
N GLU A 504 24.23 -23.26 20.04
CA GLU A 504 24.97 -22.38 20.92
C GLU A 504 26.20 -23.12 21.43
N GLY A 505 27.40 -22.66 21.05
CA GLY A 505 28.67 -23.32 21.36
C GLY A 505 29.65 -22.43 22.11
N TYR A 506 30.39 -23.05 23.02
CA TYR A 506 31.39 -22.43 23.88
C TYR A 506 32.69 -23.21 23.77
N ILE A 507 33.74 -22.56 23.27
CA ILE A 507 35.06 -23.18 23.09
C ILE A 507 36.03 -22.53 24.07
N THR A 508 36.41 -23.26 25.11
CA THR A 508 37.39 -22.82 26.11
C THR A 508 38.76 -23.38 25.76
N THR A 509 39.73 -22.48 25.58
CA THR A 509 41.13 -22.83 25.30
C THR A 509 41.98 -22.66 26.55
N ALA A 510 42.63 -23.74 26.99
CA ALA A 510 43.48 -23.74 28.18
C ALA A 510 44.79 -24.51 27.93
N ALA A 511 45.79 -24.29 28.79
CA ALA A 511 47.09 -24.96 28.68
C ALA A 511 47.01 -26.50 28.77
N ALA A 512 45.97 -27.04 29.43
CA ALA A 512 45.76 -28.47 29.62
C ALA A 512 44.98 -29.15 28.48
N GLY A 513 44.40 -28.38 27.55
CA GLY A 513 43.48 -28.89 26.55
C GLY A 513 42.38 -27.89 26.15
N ASN A 514 41.58 -28.26 25.16
CA ASN A 514 40.41 -27.51 24.74
C ASN A 514 39.15 -28.17 25.27
N GLU A 515 38.19 -27.38 25.74
CA GLU A 515 36.85 -27.83 26.09
C GLU A 515 35.86 -27.21 25.11
N THR A 516 34.92 -28.00 24.59
CA THR A 516 33.80 -27.52 23.78
C THR A 516 32.51 -27.95 24.45
N GLU A 517 31.73 -26.98 24.93
CA GLU A 517 30.37 -27.18 25.44
C GLU A 517 29.36 -26.59 24.45
N PHE A 518 28.27 -27.29 24.17
CA PHE A 518 27.25 -26.80 23.27
C PHE A 518 25.87 -27.42 23.53
N TYR A 519 24.84 -26.76 23.00
CA TYR A 519 23.48 -27.26 23.01
C TYR A 519 22.66 -26.62 21.88
N TYR A 520 21.42 -27.09 21.72
CA TYR A 520 20.48 -26.65 20.70
C TYR A 520 19.24 -26.02 21.33
N ASP A 521 18.91 -24.84 20.81
CA ASP A 521 17.80 -24.00 21.23
C ASP A 521 16.67 -24.02 20.20
N THR A 522 15.43 -24.01 20.67
CA THR A 522 14.26 -23.80 19.82
C THR A 522 13.90 -22.33 19.78
N TYR A 523 13.40 -21.89 18.62
CA TYR A 523 12.84 -20.56 18.45
C TYR A 523 11.36 -20.51 18.81
N SER A 524 10.96 -19.54 19.64
CA SER A 524 9.57 -19.16 19.87
C SER A 524 9.52 -17.69 20.27
N ASP A 525 8.50 -16.96 19.79
CA ASP A 525 8.26 -15.57 20.17
C ASP A 525 9.51 -14.68 20.09
N ARG A 526 10.31 -14.84 19.02
CA ARG A 526 11.54 -14.06 18.75
C ARG A 526 12.72 -14.33 19.67
N VAL A 527 12.67 -15.39 20.48
CA VAL A 527 13.71 -15.76 21.44
C VAL A 527 14.13 -17.21 21.19
N PHE A 528 15.42 -17.48 21.37
CA PHE A 528 15.95 -18.84 21.40
C PHE A 528 16.03 -19.33 22.85
N SER A 529 15.61 -20.56 23.10
CA SER A 529 15.67 -21.18 24.42
C SER A 529 16.14 -22.62 24.35
N GLN A 530 17.05 -22.98 25.25
CA GLN A 530 17.62 -24.33 25.34
C GLN A 530 16.54 -25.37 25.56
N THR A 531 16.52 -26.38 24.68
CA THR A 531 15.61 -27.53 24.78
C THR A 531 16.34 -28.86 24.70
N SER A 532 17.56 -28.90 24.18
CA SER A 532 18.39 -30.10 24.21
C SER A 532 19.21 -30.21 25.51
N SER A 533 19.71 -31.41 25.80
CA SER A 533 20.78 -31.61 26.79
C SER A 533 22.03 -30.79 26.46
N THR A 534 22.81 -30.43 27.47
CA THR A 534 24.16 -29.90 27.28
C THR A 534 25.11 -31.01 26.84
N TYR A 535 25.84 -30.78 25.76
CA TYR A 535 26.87 -31.68 25.23
C TYR A 535 28.24 -31.08 25.50
N LYS A 536 29.20 -31.90 25.93
CA LYS A 536 30.56 -31.43 26.19
C LYS A 536 31.62 -32.40 25.69
N VAL A 537 32.69 -31.85 25.10
CA VAL A 537 33.87 -32.59 24.63
C VAL A 537 35.11 -31.95 25.24
N GLU A 538 35.92 -32.76 25.93
CA GLU A 538 37.22 -32.36 26.47
C GLU A 538 38.34 -33.02 25.65
N ASP A 539 39.24 -32.21 25.07
CA ASP A 539 40.40 -32.64 24.29
C ASP A 539 41.69 -32.31 25.06
N SER A 540 42.32 -33.32 25.68
CA SER A 540 43.51 -33.12 26.51
C SER A 540 44.79 -33.15 25.69
N GLN A 541 45.59 -32.09 25.81
CA GLN A 541 46.93 -31.98 25.19
C GLN A 541 48.00 -32.81 25.95
N LEU A 542 47.67 -33.37 27.12
CA LEU A 542 48.62 -33.97 28.06
C LEU A 542 48.72 -35.50 27.95
N THR A 543 47.81 -36.15 27.23
CA THR A 543 47.80 -37.61 27.03
C THR A 543 47.45 -37.92 25.59
N SER A 544 48.17 -38.86 24.96
CA SER A 544 47.85 -39.34 23.62
C SER A 544 46.41 -39.91 23.58
N ASP A 545 45.53 -39.24 22.84
CA ASP A 545 44.29 -39.75 22.23
C ASP A 545 43.08 -40.11 23.13
N LYS A 546 42.75 -39.35 24.17
CA LYS A 546 41.44 -39.52 24.83
C LYS A 546 40.62 -38.23 24.93
N ARG A 547 39.77 -38.02 23.91
CA ARG A 547 38.60 -37.16 24.06
C ARG A 547 37.66 -37.75 25.11
N THR A 548 37.14 -36.92 25.99
CA THR A 548 36.10 -37.31 26.95
C THR A 548 34.79 -36.62 26.57
N TYR A 549 33.70 -37.38 26.56
CA TYR A 549 32.39 -36.96 26.09
C TYR A 549 31.39 -36.92 27.24
N TYR A 550 30.54 -35.90 27.28
CA TYR A 550 29.49 -35.76 28.30
C TYR A 550 28.14 -35.38 27.68
N ILE A 551 27.06 -35.87 28.29
CA ILE A 551 25.67 -35.49 28.00
C ILE A 551 24.99 -35.15 29.33
N GLY A 552 24.43 -33.94 29.45
CA GLY A 552 23.77 -33.49 30.67
C GLY A 552 24.68 -33.47 31.92
N GLY A 553 25.99 -33.36 31.72
CA GLY A 553 27.00 -33.41 32.78
C GLY A 553 27.51 -34.82 33.11
N GLU A 554 26.90 -35.87 32.57
CA GLU A 554 27.35 -37.26 32.79
C GLU A 554 28.32 -37.70 31.70
N LYS A 555 29.41 -38.38 32.10
CA LYS A 555 30.39 -38.94 31.17
C LYS A 555 29.80 -40.12 30.41
N VAL A 556 29.93 -40.13 29.09
CA VAL A 556 29.39 -41.17 28.19
C VAL A 556 30.45 -41.74 27.26
N GLU A 557 30.14 -42.86 26.62
CA GLU A 557 30.94 -43.41 25.52
C GLU A 557 30.76 -42.59 24.23
N GLU A 558 31.79 -42.57 23.37
CA GLU A 558 31.81 -41.84 22.10
C GLU A 558 30.64 -42.22 21.19
N ALA A 559 30.28 -43.51 21.12
CA ALA A 559 29.16 -43.98 20.31
C ALA A 559 27.81 -43.40 20.77
N ALA A 560 27.60 -43.30 22.09
CA ALA A 560 26.39 -42.71 22.67
C ALA A 560 26.33 -41.20 22.41
N PHE A 561 27.47 -40.51 22.55
CA PHE A 561 27.60 -39.09 22.19
C PHE A 561 27.29 -38.86 20.70
N GLY A 562 27.93 -39.63 19.82
CA GLY A 562 27.73 -39.58 18.37
C GLY A 562 26.28 -39.82 17.95
N GLY A 563 25.61 -40.80 18.57
CA GLY A 563 24.18 -41.04 18.35
C GLY A 563 23.29 -39.87 18.80
N ALA A 564 23.60 -39.23 19.92
CA ALA A 564 22.82 -38.12 20.46
C ALA A 564 22.98 -36.82 19.64
N VAL A 565 24.17 -36.54 19.11
CA VAL A 565 24.44 -35.35 18.28
C VAL A 565 24.16 -35.59 16.80
N GLY A 566 24.26 -36.83 16.32
CA GLY A 566 24.09 -37.19 14.91
C GLY A 566 22.69 -36.95 14.32
N ARG A 567 21.70 -36.66 15.18
CA ARG A 567 20.35 -36.22 14.77
C ARG A 567 20.26 -34.75 14.36
N TYR A 568 21.32 -33.98 14.56
CA TYR A 568 21.40 -32.57 14.17
C TYR A 568 22.34 -32.40 12.98
N LYS A 569 21.90 -31.66 11.97
CA LYS A 569 22.70 -31.37 10.78
C LYS A 569 22.76 -29.86 10.56
N LYS A 570 23.93 -29.31 10.23
CA LYS A 570 24.08 -27.87 9.95
C LYS A 570 23.10 -27.46 8.84
N TYR A 571 22.31 -26.42 9.08
CA TYR A 571 21.26 -25.93 8.18
C TYR A 571 21.86 -25.12 7.01
N GLY A 572 22.88 -24.32 7.30
CA GLY A 572 23.61 -23.53 6.30
C GLY A 572 24.72 -22.68 6.91
N GLU A 573 25.48 -22.01 6.06
CA GLU A 573 26.53 -21.06 6.47
C GLU A 573 25.99 -19.63 6.55
N TRP A 574 26.49 -18.85 7.50
CA TRP A 574 26.20 -17.41 7.57
C TRP A 574 26.61 -16.71 6.26
N LYS A 575 25.76 -15.81 5.76
CA LYS A 575 26.17 -14.89 4.69
C LYS A 575 27.05 -13.83 5.33
N ILE A 576 28.35 -13.89 5.06
CA ILE A 576 29.33 -12.99 5.66
C ILE A 576 29.13 -11.56 5.13
N VAL A 577 29.13 -10.60 6.04
CA VAL A 577 29.15 -9.19 5.71
C VAL A 577 30.60 -8.83 5.42
N SER A 578 30.95 -8.66 4.15
CA SER A 578 32.28 -8.19 3.75
C SER A 578 32.41 -6.69 3.98
N ASP A 579 33.60 -6.26 4.39
CA ASP A 579 34.01 -4.85 4.42
C ASP A 579 33.93 -4.19 3.03
#